data_AF-A0A016UFL4-F1
#
_entry.id   AF-A0A016UFL4-F1
#
_cell.length_a   1.000
_cell.length_b   1.000
_cell.length_c   1.000
_cell.angle_alpha   90.00
_cell.angle_beta   90.00
_cell.angle_gamma   90.00
#
_symmetry.space_group_name_H-M   'P 1'
#
loop_
_entity.id
_entity.type
_entity.pdbx_description
1 polymer ?
#
loop_
_entity_poly.entity_id
_entity_poly.type
_entity_poly.pdbx_seq_one_letter_code
_entity_poly.pdbx_strand_id
1 'polypeptide(L)'
;MMPNVVCSPARSSSLPAKRGRMEPMSPTPRSSVVDQLQNLAGDGNIPSYMRLVIDMLLDTKREMMEINRRSCEILEENKKLREENFKLMQKIEVLLRPNDVTTNVSAQHPESDYNSVVEDSERLRSVVLSGVPESNANSSVERAHHDMICIHQILDFLNVECLPSAVYRMGRYDASKHRLLKVVLPASKYQKEAIRRAPRLRFFPHKGVYLRPSLTKEERNRRRLERQKDAALVRDPGSRPSVSPTANSCPDTSSIALDVFNTQASNASSGNH
;
A
#
# COMPACT_ATOMS: atom_id res chain seq x y z
N MET A 1 -60.78 -1.97 30.78
CA MET A 1 -60.98 -1.37 29.45
C MET A 1 -59.73 -1.63 28.64
N MET A 2 -59.80 -2.55 27.67
CA MET A 2 -58.70 -2.97 26.80
C MET A 2 -59.02 -2.55 25.35
N PRO A 3 -58.02 -2.25 24.52
CA PRO A 3 -58.22 -1.61 23.22
C PRO A 3 -58.67 -2.58 22.11
N ASN A 4 -59.51 -2.05 21.21
CA ASN A 4 -60.01 -2.69 19.99
C ASN A 4 -58.87 -3.07 19.03
N VAL A 5 -58.74 -4.37 18.74
CA VAL A 5 -57.95 -4.88 17.62
C VAL A 5 -58.89 -5.09 16.44
N VAL A 6 -58.68 -4.30 15.38
CA VAL A 6 -59.38 -4.43 14.10
C VAL A 6 -58.87 -5.67 13.38
N CYS A 7 -59.66 -6.74 13.39
CA CYS A 7 -59.40 -7.97 12.67
C CYS A 7 -59.81 -7.80 11.20
N SER A 8 -58.85 -7.88 10.28
CA SER A 8 -59.10 -7.82 8.84
C SER A 8 -59.67 -9.17 8.34
N PRO A 9 -60.64 -9.21 7.41
CA PRO A 9 -61.25 -10.46 6.97
C PRO A 9 -60.30 -11.31 6.12
N ALA A 10 -60.22 -12.59 6.47
CA ALA A 10 -59.53 -13.61 5.69
C ALA A 10 -60.12 -13.71 4.27
N ARG A 11 -59.27 -13.50 3.24
CA ARG A 11 -59.66 -13.70 1.84
C ARG A 11 -59.60 -15.19 1.49
N SER A 12 -60.72 -15.63 0.93
CA SER A 12 -61.08 -16.89 0.28
C SER A 12 -59.97 -17.89 -0.08
N SER A 13 -60.23 -19.13 0.33
CA SER A 13 -59.67 -20.37 -0.23
C SER A 13 -60.01 -20.51 -1.72
N SER A 14 -59.00 -20.43 -2.60
CA SER A 14 -59.11 -20.84 -4.00
C SER A 14 -58.67 -22.30 -4.16
N LEU A 15 -59.56 -23.13 -4.71
CA LEU A 15 -59.33 -24.54 -5.04
C LEU A 15 -58.15 -24.70 -6.03
N PRO A 16 -57.42 -25.84 -6.00
CA PRO A 16 -56.32 -26.08 -6.94
C PRO A 16 -56.86 -26.30 -8.36
N ALA A 17 -56.37 -25.49 -9.30
CA ALA A 17 -56.64 -25.68 -10.72
C ALA A 17 -56.03 -27.01 -11.19
N LYS A 18 -56.88 -27.91 -11.71
CA LYS A 18 -56.48 -29.16 -12.37
C LYS A 18 -55.66 -28.82 -13.62
N ARG A 19 -54.33 -28.87 -13.52
CA ARG A 19 -53.45 -28.72 -14.69
C ARG A 19 -53.73 -29.89 -15.64
N GLY A 20 -54.29 -29.58 -16.81
CA GLY A 20 -54.32 -30.52 -17.92
C GLY A 20 -52.90 -30.98 -18.22
N ARG A 21 -52.70 -32.30 -18.25
CA ARG A 21 -51.46 -32.94 -18.70
C ARG A 21 -51.24 -32.52 -20.16
N MET A 22 -50.34 -31.57 -20.40
CA MET A 22 -49.81 -31.36 -21.74
C MET A 22 -48.86 -32.52 -22.04
N GLU A 23 -49.23 -33.30 -23.06
CA GLU A 23 -48.37 -34.33 -23.62
C GLU A 23 -47.03 -33.69 -24.05
N PRO A 24 -45.89 -34.34 -23.79
CA PRO A 24 -44.60 -33.81 -24.18
C PRO A 24 -44.51 -33.81 -25.70
N MET A 25 -44.59 -32.63 -26.32
CA MET A 25 -44.21 -32.49 -27.73
C MET A 25 -42.75 -32.90 -27.87
N SER A 26 -42.53 -33.85 -28.78
CA SER A 26 -41.21 -34.31 -29.21
C SER A 26 -40.31 -33.12 -29.58
N PRO A 27 -38.99 -33.20 -29.33
CA PRO A 27 -38.08 -32.10 -29.59
C PRO A 27 -37.90 -31.94 -31.10
N THR A 28 -38.74 -31.15 -31.74
CA THR A 28 -38.46 -30.63 -33.08
C THR A 28 -37.22 -29.72 -33.00
N PRO A 29 -36.19 -29.91 -33.85
CA PRO A 29 -34.97 -29.13 -33.79
C PRO A 29 -35.27 -27.63 -33.90
N ARG A 30 -34.79 -26.82 -32.93
CA ARG A 30 -35.06 -25.37 -32.81
C ARG A 30 -34.64 -24.53 -34.04
N SER A 31 -33.82 -25.09 -34.93
CA SER A 31 -33.48 -24.51 -36.25
C SER A 31 -34.69 -24.48 -37.17
N SER A 32 -35.45 -25.59 -37.22
CA SER A 32 -36.54 -25.83 -38.17
C SER A 32 -37.64 -24.76 -38.14
N VAL A 33 -37.92 -24.18 -36.97
CA VAL A 33 -38.98 -23.17 -36.80
C VAL A 33 -38.52 -21.76 -37.24
N VAL A 34 -37.23 -21.45 -37.13
CA VAL A 34 -36.69 -20.16 -37.62
C VAL A 34 -36.67 -20.15 -39.12
N ASP A 35 -36.18 -21.24 -39.72
CA ASP A 35 -36.09 -21.41 -41.15
C ASP A 35 -37.50 -21.36 -41.78
N GLN A 36 -38.50 -21.94 -41.11
CA GLN A 36 -39.92 -21.83 -41.51
C GLN A 36 -40.46 -20.39 -41.44
N LEU A 37 -40.16 -19.63 -40.39
CA LEU A 37 -40.59 -18.23 -40.25
C LEU A 37 -39.90 -17.31 -41.27
N GLN A 38 -38.63 -17.58 -41.55
CA GLN A 38 -37.82 -16.85 -42.53
C GLN A 38 -38.34 -17.10 -43.96
N ASN A 39 -38.69 -18.35 -44.28
CA ASN A 39 -39.26 -18.72 -45.58
C ASN A 39 -40.65 -18.09 -45.79
N LEU A 40 -41.51 -18.12 -44.76
CA LEU A 40 -42.82 -17.46 -44.80
C LEU A 40 -42.68 -15.96 -45.09
N ALA A 41 -41.71 -15.27 -44.46
CA ALA A 41 -41.47 -13.85 -44.69
C ALA A 41 -40.99 -13.53 -46.13
N GLY A 42 -40.38 -14.50 -46.83
CA GLY A 42 -39.83 -14.36 -48.18
C GLY A 42 -40.84 -14.54 -49.33
N ASP A 43 -41.94 -15.27 -49.11
CA ASP A 43 -42.87 -15.69 -50.17
C ASP A 43 -43.83 -14.58 -50.69
N GLY A 44 -43.59 -13.31 -50.34
CA GLY A 44 -44.26 -12.13 -50.94
C GLY A 44 -45.76 -11.96 -50.64
N ASN A 45 -46.43 -12.98 -50.07
CA ASN A 45 -47.87 -13.00 -49.85
C ASN A 45 -48.29 -12.63 -48.40
N ILE A 46 -47.38 -12.06 -47.62
CA ILE A 46 -47.62 -11.71 -46.21
C ILE A 46 -47.96 -10.21 -46.07
N PRO A 47 -49.09 -9.85 -45.42
CA PRO A 47 -49.44 -8.46 -45.11
C PRO A 47 -48.34 -7.74 -44.31
N SER A 48 -48.11 -6.46 -44.59
CA SER A 48 -46.99 -5.67 -44.04
C SER A 48 -46.88 -5.69 -42.50
N TYR A 49 -48.02 -5.72 -41.79
CA TYR A 49 -48.03 -5.76 -40.33
C TYR A 49 -47.49 -7.09 -39.76
N MET A 50 -47.74 -8.21 -40.45
CA MET A 50 -47.23 -9.53 -40.04
C MET A 50 -45.72 -9.63 -40.26
N ARG A 51 -45.21 -9.03 -41.34
CA ARG A 51 -43.77 -8.98 -41.62
C ARG A 51 -43.02 -8.25 -40.51
N LEU A 52 -43.52 -7.08 -40.09
CA LEU A 52 -42.94 -6.31 -38.98
C LEU A 52 -42.90 -7.12 -37.68
N VAL A 53 -43.98 -7.84 -37.36
CA VAL A 53 -44.03 -8.71 -36.16
C VAL A 53 -43.00 -9.84 -36.25
N ILE A 54 -42.85 -10.47 -37.43
CA ILE A 54 -41.85 -11.51 -37.65
C ILE A 54 -40.43 -10.96 -37.49
N ASP A 55 -40.13 -9.79 -38.08
CA ASP A 55 -38.82 -9.14 -37.98
C ASP A 55 -38.48 -8.81 -36.51
N MET A 56 -39.41 -8.22 -35.77
CA MET A 56 -39.23 -7.93 -34.34
C MET A 56 -38.98 -9.19 -33.51
N LEU A 57 -39.67 -10.30 -33.81
CA LEU A 57 -39.47 -11.58 -33.11
C LEU A 57 -38.11 -12.20 -33.44
N LEU A 58 -37.65 -12.08 -34.69
CA LEU A 58 -36.32 -12.53 -35.11
C LEU A 58 -35.21 -11.71 -34.44
N ASP A 59 -35.37 -10.40 -34.34
CA ASP A 59 -34.43 -9.51 -33.65
C ASP A 59 -34.37 -9.82 -32.15
N THR A 60 -35.54 -9.93 -31.49
CA THR A 60 -35.62 -10.33 -30.07
C THR A 60 -34.96 -11.68 -29.83
N LYS A 61 -35.15 -12.65 -30.74
CA LYS A 61 -34.54 -13.97 -30.67
C LYS A 61 -33.01 -13.90 -30.83
N ARG A 62 -32.52 -13.04 -31.72
CA ARG A 62 -31.07 -12.81 -31.91
C ARG A 62 -30.44 -12.19 -30.65
N GLU A 63 -31.08 -11.18 -30.08
CA GLU A 63 -30.65 -10.56 -28.82
C GLU A 63 -30.67 -11.55 -27.65
N MET A 64 -31.72 -12.37 -27.54
CA MET A 64 -31.83 -13.40 -26.51
C MET A 64 -30.72 -14.46 -26.63
N MET A 65 -30.35 -14.84 -27.86
CA MET A 65 -29.21 -15.75 -28.09
C MET A 65 -27.89 -15.11 -27.66
N GLU A 66 -27.68 -13.84 -27.96
CA GLU A 66 -26.48 -13.11 -27.58
C GLU A 66 -26.37 -12.91 -26.06
N ILE A 67 -27.49 -12.60 -25.39
CA ILE A 67 -27.56 -12.54 -23.92
C ILE A 67 -27.25 -13.89 -23.31
N ASN A 68 -27.82 -14.97 -23.83
CA ASN A 68 -27.55 -16.32 -23.34
C ASN A 68 -26.09 -16.72 -23.55
N ARG A 69 -25.49 -16.37 -24.70
CA ARG A 69 -24.05 -16.59 -24.97
C ARG A 69 -23.19 -15.90 -23.93
N ARG A 70 -23.41 -14.61 -23.69
CA ARG A 70 -22.70 -13.84 -22.64
C ARG A 70 -22.94 -14.41 -21.25
N SER A 71 -24.16 -14.86 -20.96
CA SER A 71 -24.49 -15.49 -19.67
C SER A 71 -23.70 -16.79 -19.47
N CYS A 72 -23.54 -17.60 -20.51
CA CYS A 72 -22.70 -18.79 -20.46
C CYS A 72 -21.23 -18.44 -20.22
N GLU A 73 -20.69 -17.42 -20.89
CA GLU A 73 -19.30 -16.96 -20.69
C GLU A 73 -19.06 -16.49 -19.26
N ILE A 74 -19.97 -15.69 -18.71
CA ILE A 74 -19.92 -15.22 -17.32
C ILE A 74 -19.98 -16.41 -16.35
N LEU A 75 -20.82 -17.41 -16.63
CA LEU A 75 -20.93 -18.61 -15.78
C LEU A 75 -19.62 -19.42 -15.78
N GLU A 76 -18.98 -19.59 -16.94
CA GLU A 76 -17.69 -20.27 -17.05
C GLU A 76 -16.57 -19.49 -16.33
N GLU A 77 -16.53 -18.16 -16.47
CA GLU A 77 -15.59 -17.33 -15.71
C GLU A 77 -15.81 -17.46 -14.21
N ASN A 78 -17.07 -17.39 -13.75
CA ASN A 78 -17.41 -17.59 -12.34
C ASN A 78 -16.99 -18.96 -11.83
N LYS A 79 -17.16 -20.01 -12.65
CA LYS A 79 -16.71 -21.37 -12.31
C LYS A 79 -15.19 -21.41 -12.17
N LYS A 80 -14.45 -20.85 -13.12
CA LYS A 80 -12.98 -20.77 -13.07
C LYS A 80 -12.50 -20.00 -11.85
N LEU A 81 -13.10 -18.85 -11.56
CA LEU A 81 -12.78 -18.04 -10.37
C LEU A 81 -13.07 -18.81 -9.07
N ARG A 82 -14.16 -19.58 -9.01
CA ARG A 82 -14.46 -20.43 -7.85
C ARG A 82 -13.43 -21.54 -7.68
N GLU A 83 -12.97 -22.17 -8.76
CA GLU A 83 -11.91 -23.18 -8.73
C GLU A 83 -10.56 -22.59 -8.30
N GLU A 84 -10.18 -21.42 -8.81
CA GLU A 84 -8.97 -20.71 -8.41
C GLU A 84 -9.03 -20.31 -6.94
N ASN A 85 -10.15 -19.76 -6.49
CA ASN A 85 -10.38 -19.47 -5.07
C ASN A 85 -10.27 -20.73 -4.21
N PHE A 86 -10.84 -21.86 -4.65
CA PHE A 86 -10.72 -23.13 -3.94
C PHE A 86 -9.25 -23.59 -3.84
N LYS A 87 -8.48 -23.51 -4.92
CA LYS A 87 -7.04 -23.85 -4.93
C LYS A 87 -6.24 -22.93 -4.00
N LEU A 88 -6.53 -21.63 -4.02
CA LEU A 88 -5.90 -20.65 -3.14
C LEU A 88 -6.24 -20.92 -1.67
N MET A 89 -7.51 -21.20 -1.36
CA MET A 89 -7.93 -21.58 -0.03
C MET A 89 -7.24 -22.86 0.45
N GLN A 90 -7.09 -23.87 -0.41
CA GLN A 90 -6.34 -25.09 -0.06
C GLN A 90 -4.86 -24.80 0.17
N LYS A 91 -4.23 -23.94 -0.64
CA LYS A 91 -2.83 -23.53 -0.44
C LYS A 91 -2.64 -22.77 0.88
N ILE A 92 -3.58 -21.88 1.20
CA ILE A 92 -3.62 -21.18 2.49
C ILE A 92 -3.78 -22.18 3.61
N GLU A 93 -4.70 -23.14 3.50
CA GLU A 93 -4.92 -24.18 4.50
C GLU A 93 -3.66 -25.00 4.76
N VAL A 94 -2.95 -25.44 3.71
CA VAL A 94 -1.68 -26.17 3.84
C VAL A 94 -0.60 -25.33 4.51
N LEU A 95 -0.51 -24.03 4.20
CA LEU A 95 0.43 -23.11 4.84
C LEU A 95 0.04 -22.76 6.28
N LEU A 96 -1.25 -22.84 6.64
CA LEU A 96 -1.76 -22.61 7.99
C LEU A 96 -1.75 -23.86 8.87
N ARG A 97 -1.59 -25.05 8.30
CA ARG A 97 -1.42 -26.27 9.10
C ARG A 97 -0.10 -26.16 9.87
N PRO A 98 -0.12 -26.21 11.21
CA PRO A 98 1.11 -26.28 11.99
C PRO A 98 1.86 -27.54 11.56
N ASN A 99 3.09 -27.40 11.08
CA ASN A 99 3.95 -28.56 10.87
C ASN A 99 4.24 -29.17 12.25
N ASP A 100 3.81 -30.42 12.45
CA ASP A 100 4.29 -31.29 13.52
C ASP A 100 5.79 -31.57 13.32
N VAL A 101 6.63 -30.62 13.70
CA VAL A 101 8.02 -30.89 14.09
C VAL A 101 8.18 -30.39 15.52
N THR A 102 8.16 -31.36 16.41
CA THR A 102 8.38 -31.31 17.85
C THR A 102 9.44 -30.30 18.26
N THR A 103 9.04 -29.07 18.60
CA THR A 103 9.76 -28.23 19.55
C THR A 103 8.75 -27.51 20.42
N ASN A 104 8.82 -27.81 21.72
CA ASN A 104 7.98 -27.24 22.76
C ASN A 104 8.11 -25.71 22.76
N VAL A 105 7.16 -25.00 22.16
CA VAL A 105 6.92 -23.58 22.46
C VAL A 105 5.42 -23.39 22.64
N SER A 106 5.10 -22.89 23.83
CA SER A 106 3.78 -22.64 24.37
C SER A 106 2.80 -22.01 23.37
N ALA A 107 1.55 -22.48 23.42
CA ALA A 107 0.40 -21.96 22.69
C ALA A 107 0.37 -20.41 22.66
N GLN A 108 0.66 -19.84 21.50
CA GLN A 108 0.39 -18.44 21.19
C GLN A 108 -0.35 -18.34 19.85
N HIS A 109 -1.39 -17.53 19.84
CA HIS A 109 -2.38 -17.32 18.79
C HIS A 109 -1.81 -17.11 17.37
N PRO A 110 -2.34 -17.78 16.32
CA PRO A 110 -1.94 -17.55 14.92
C PRO A 110 -2.34 -16.19 14.33
N GLU A 111 -3.18 -15.40 15.01
CA GLU A 111 -3.47 -13.98 14.66
C GLU A 111 -2.24 -13.06 14.83
N SER A 112 -1.26 -13.47 15.65
CA SER A 112 -0.09 -12.66 15.96
C SER A 112 0.91 -12.59 14.81
N ASP A 113 1.06 -13.66 14.02
CA ASP A 113 2.05 -13.73 12.94
C ASP A 113 1.65 -12.89 11.72
N TYR A 114 0.37 -12.86 11.34
CA TYR A 114 -0.07 -12.05 10.19
C TYR A 114 0.02 -10.55 10.47
N ASN A 115 -0.44 -10.11 11.64
CA ASN A 115 -0.33 -8.72 12.07
C ASN A 115 1.13 -8.28 12.18
N SER A 116 2.01 -9.15 12.69
CA SER A 116 3.46 -8.92 12.74
C SER A 116 4.06 -8.69 11.35
N VAL A 117 3.73 -9.54 10.36
CA VAL A 117 4.23 -9.41 8.98
C VAL A 117 3.73 -8.13 8.30
N VAL A 118 2.45 -7.78 8.49
CA VAL A 118 1.87 -6.54 7.93
C VAL A 118 2.47 -5.30 8.58
N GLU A 119 2.55 -5.26 9.90
CA GLU A 119 3.18 -4.15 10.64
C GLU A 119 4.64 -3.98 10.24
N ASP A 120 5.37 -5.08 10.04
CA ASP A 120 6.75 -5.06 9.59
C ASP A 120 6.89 -4.48 8.19
N SER A 121 6.01 -4.86 7.27
CA SER A 121 5.98 -4.31 5.92
C SER A 121 5.72 -2.80 5.90
N GLU A 122 4.77 -2.31 6.73
CA GLU A 122 4.49 -0.89 6.86
C GLU A 122 5.67 -0.15 7.51
N ARG A 123 6.25 -0.73 8.55
CA ARG A 123 7.39 -0.17 9.27
C ARG A 123 8.61 -0.03 8.37
N LEU A 124 8.90 -1.03 7.52
CA LEU A 124 10.02 -1.03 6.57
C LEU A 124 9.92 0.06 5.51
N ARG A 125 8.70 0.49 5.15
CA ARG A 125 8.46 1.62 4.23
C ARG A 125 8.14 2.93 4.94
N SER A 126 8.23 2.98 6.27
CA SER A 126 7.93 4.17 7.07
C SER A 126 9.19 4.91 7.52
N VAL A 127 9.11 6.24 7.53
CA VAL A 127 10.10 7.14 8.14
C VAL A 127 9.46 7.96 9.26
N VAL A 128 10.28 8.40 10.21
CA VAL A 128 9.87 9.31 11.28
C VAL A 128 10.65 10.61 11.16
N LEU A 129 9.92 11.72 11.11
CA LEU A 129 10.49 13.06 11.11
C LEU A 129 10.31 13.74 12.46
N SER A 130 11.30 14.54 12.84
CA SER A 130 11.26 15.44 14.00
C SER A 130 11.57 16.87 13.58
N GLY A 131 11.00 17.85 14.30
CA GLY A 131 11.28 19.26 14.06
C GLY A 131 10.47 19.89 12.92
N VAL A 132 9.46 19.19 12.39
CA VAL A 132 8.53 19.77 11.41
C VAL A 132 7.52 20.67 12.15
N PRO A 133 7.42 21.98 11.82
CA PRO A 133 6.47 22.89 12.46
C PRO A 133 5.03 22.38 12.44
N GLU A 134 4.28 22.61 13.52
CA GLU A 134 2.85 22.26 13.59
C GLU A 134 2.00 23.49 13.23
N SER A 135 0.94 23.28 12.46
CA SER A 135 -0.06 24.32 12.20
C SER A 135 -0.99 24.47 13.39
N ASN A 136 -1.27 25.72 13.76
CA ASN A 136 -2.23 26.09 14.81
C ASN A 136 -3.63 26.38 14.26
N ALA A 137 -3.93 25.96 13.02
CA ALA A 137 -5.25 26.12 12.43
C ALA A 137 -6.33 25.41 13.27
N ASN A 138 -7.53 25.98 13.34
CA ASN A 138 -8.63 25.40 14.11
C ASN A 138 -9.16 24.11 13.46
N SER A 139 -9.11 24.00 12.12
CA SER A 139 -9.54 22.84 11.36
C SER A 139 -8.53 21.68 11.42
N SER A 140 -9.00 20.49 11.78
CA SER A 140 -8.17 19.26 11.79
C SER A 140 -7.65 18.90 10.40
N VAL A 141 -8.48 19.08 9.37
CA VAL A 141 -8.13 18.80 7.98
C VAL A 141 -7.03 19.74 7.49
N GLU A 142 -7.13 21.03 7.84
CA GLU A 142 -6.13 22.02 7.44
C GLU A 142 -4.78 21.75 8.10
N ARG A 143 -4.77 21.34 9.38
CA ARG A 143 -3.53 20.91 10.06
C ARG A 143 -2.90 19.68 9.39
N ALA A 144 -3.70 18.69 9.03
CA ALA A 144 -3.23 17.51 8.33
C ALA A 144 -2.70 17.85 6.92
N HIS A 145 -3.37 18.75 6.20
CA HIS A 145 -2.94 19.21 4.89
C HIS A 145 -1.64 20.00 4.94
N HIS A 146 -1.47 20.85 5.95
CA HIS A 146 -0.19 21.52 6.22
C HIS A 146 0.96 20.52 6.42
N ASP A 147 0.73 19.47 7.21
CA ASP A 147 1.72 18.40 7.40
C ASP A 147 2.08 17.71 6.08
N MET A 148 1.09 17.44 5.22
CA MET A 148 1.33 16.87 3.88
C MET A 148 2.19 17.79 3.01
N ILE A 149 1.91 19.09 2.98
CA ILE A 149 2.69 20.09 2.21
C ILE A 149 4.14 20.11 2.69
N CYS A 150 4.38 20.19 4.00
CA CYS A 150 5.73 20.20 4.56
C CYS A 150 6.50 18.92 4.20
N ILE A 151 5.84 17.76 4.21
CA ILE A 151 6.47 16.50 3.81
C ILE A 151 6.80 16.46 2.34
N HIS A 152 5.93 16.95 1.46
CA HIS A 152 6.26 17.06 0.04
C HIS A 152 7.50 17.94 -0.19
N GLN A 153 7.60 19.09 0.48
CA GLN A 153 8.78 19.96 0.40
C GLN A 153 10.07 19.26 0.89
N ILE A 154 9.97 18.49 1.96
CA ILE A 154 11.13 17.74 2.50
C ILE A 154 11.55 16.63 1.54
N LEU A 155 10.59 15.86 0.99
CA LEU A 155 10.88 14.79 0.04
C LEU A 155 11.45 15.33 -1.27
N ASP A 156 10.92 16.45 -1.76
CA ASP A 156 11.42 17.17 -2.94
C ASP A 156 12.87 17.64 -2.71
N PHE A 157 13.16 18.25 -1.56
CA PHE A 157 14.54 18.64 -1.21
C PHE A 157 15.51 17.44 -1.12
N LEU A 158 15.02 16.29 -0.66
CA LEU A 158 15.77 15.03 -0.65
C LEU A 158 15.81 14.35 -2.03
N ASN A 159 15.13 14.92 -3.03
CA ASN A 159 14.99 14.42 -4.40
C ASN A 159 14.38 13.01 -4.45
N VAL A 160 13.47 12.69 -3.52
CA VAL A 160 12.80 11.39 -3.43
C VAL A 160 11.46 11.48 -4.16
N GLU A 161 11.42 10.91 -5.35
CA GLU A 161 10.25 10.97 -6.26
C GLU A 161 9.16 10.00 -5.81
N CYS A 162 8.41 10.37 -4.78
CA CYS A 162 7.25 9.61 -4.34
C CYS A 162 6.21 10.49 -3.63
N LEU A 163 4.96 10.04 -3.70
CA LEU A 163 3.88 10.57 -2.87
C LEU A 163 3.67 9.65 -1.65
N PRO A 164 3.69 10.18 -0.42
CA PRO A 164 3.46 9.37 0.77
C PRO A 164 2.04 8.82 0.80
N SER A 165 1.88 7.57 1.25
CA SER A 165 0.59 6.90 1.39
C SER A 165 -0.20 7.43 2.59
N ALA A 166 0.48 7.75 3.68
CA ALA A 166 -0.14 8.28 4.89
C ALA A 166 0.85 9.13 5.68
N VAL A 167 0.34 10.18 6.31
CA VAL A 167 1.11 11.09 7.16
C VAL A 167 0.29 11.41 8.40
N TYR A 168 0.90 11.27 9.57
CA TYR A 168 0.25 11.60 10.84
C TYR A 168 1.23 11.94 11.95
N ARG A 169 0.80 12.82 12.86
CA ARG A 169 1.54 13.18 14.07
C ARG A 169 1.39 12.09 15.13
N MET A 170 2.48 11.80 15.83
CA MET A 170 2.54 10.84 16.93
C MET A 170 2.63 11.56 18.28
N GLY A 171 1.80 11.13 19.23
CA GLY A 171 1.83 11.61 20.62
C GLY A 171 0.89 12.78 20.91
N ARG A 172 0.95 13.25 22.17
CA ARG A 172 0.12 14.35 22.68
C ARG A 172 0.66 15.70 22.21
N TYR A 173 -0.25 16.61 21.87
CA TYR A 173 0.10 17.97 21.46
C TYR A 173 0.79 18.71 22.61
N ASP A 174 1.81 19.50 22.26
CA ASP A 174 2.60 20.29 23.18
C ASP A 174 2.97 21.59 22.48
N ALA A 175 2.66 22.73 23.10
CA ALA A 175 2.96 24.05 22.53
C ALA A 175 4.47 24.34 22.50
N SER A 176 5.26 23.70 23.37
CA SER A 176 6.70 23.92 23.48
C SER A 176 7.50 23.14 22.43
N LYS A 177 6.98 22.00 21.96
CA LYS A 177 7.71 21.12 21.03
C LYS A 177 6.82 20.54 19.95
N HIS A 178 7.36 20.48 18.74
CA HIS A 178 6.70 19.80 17.64
C HIS A 178 6.73 18.28 17.84
N ARG A 179 5.58 17.63 17.66
CA ARG A 179 5.43 16.18 17.69
C ARG A 179 6.13 15.53 16.52
N LEU A 180 6.54 14.28 16.73
CA LEU A 180 7.08 13.45 15.67
C LEU A 180 6.01 13.19 14.62
N LEU A 181 6.42 13.16 13.36
CA LEU A 181 5.56 12.80 12.24
C LEU A 181 5.96 11.42 11.72
N LYS A 182 5.01 10.50 11.60
CA LYS A 182 5.22 9.23 10.89
C LYS A 182 4.71 9.39 9.46
N VAL A 183 5.56 9.03 8.51
CA VAL A 183 5.29 9.08 7.07
C VAL A 183 5.45 7.68 6.52
N VAL A 184 4.40 7.19 5.90
CA VAL A 184 4.33 5.87 5.27
C VAL A 184 4.52 6.05 3.77
N LEU A 185 5.56 5.44 3.20
CA LEU A 185 5.90 5.59 1.77
C LEU A 185 5.34 4.40 0.95
N PRO A 186 5.19 4.55 -0.38
CA PRO A 186 4.66 3.49 -1.23
C PRO A 186 5.49 2.20 -1.18
N ALA A 187 6.81 2.30 -1.03
CA ALA A 187 7.72 1.17 -1.01
C ALA A 187 8.94 1.42 -0.12
N SER A 188 9.59 0.34 0.34
CA SER A 188 10.80 0.41 1.17
C SER A 188 12.01 1.01 0.44
N LYS A 189 12.03 1.00 -0.90
CA LYS A 189 13.04 1.68 -1.73
C LYS A 189 13.12 3.18 -1.39
N TYR A 190 11.97 3.86 -1.40
CA TYR A 190 11.89 5.29 -1.11
C TYR A 190 12.30 5.62 0.32
N GLN A 191 11.98 4.72 1.27
CA GLN A 191 12.41 4.85 2.65
C GLN A 191 13.95 4.83 2.76
N LYS A 192 14.60 3.84 2.16
CA LYS A 192 16.06 3.71 2.15
C LYS A 192 16.71 4.91 1.49
N GLU A 193 16.15 5.38 0.39
CA GLU A 193 16.62 6.55 -0.35
C GLU A 193 16.52 7.84 0.47
N ALA A 194 15.38 8.07 1.11
CA ALA A 194 15.17 9.21 2.01
C ALA A 194 16.16 9.19 3.18
N ILE A 195 16.38 8.03 3.81
CA ILE A 195 17.34 7.90 4.92
C ILE A 195 18.77 8.13 4.45
N ARG A 196 19.17 7.55 3.31
CA ARG A 196 20.51 7.74 2.74
C ARG A 196 20.81 9.22 2.48
N ARG A 197 19.79 9.98 2.08
CA ARG A 197 19.90 11.42 1.76
C ARG A 197 19.57 12.32 2.94
N ALA A 198 19.06 11.79 4.05
CA ALA A 198 18.71 12.53 5.25
C ALA A 198 19.82 13.45 5.79
N PRO A 199 21.13 13.13 5.70
CA PRO A 199 22.19 14.07 6.11
C PRO A 199 22.14 15.42 5.38
N ARG A 200 21.51 15.51 4.19
CA ARG A 200 21.30 16.77 3.46
C ARG A 200 20.35 17.72 4.19
N LEU A 201 19.48 17.22 5.07
CA LEU A 201 18.51 18.03 5.82
C LEU A 201 19.17 19.09 6.71
N ARG A 202 20.46 18.96 7.01
CA ARG A 202 21.24 20.03 7.68
C ARG A 202 21.29 21.34 6.88
N PHE A 203 21.09 21.26 5.57
CA PHE A 203 21.06 22.40 4.64
C PHE A 203 19.64 22.76 4.21
N PHE A 204 18.62 22.14 4.80
CA PHE A 204 17.23 22.49 4.52
C PHE A 204 16.96 23.92 5.02
N PRO A 205 16.13 24.73 4.32
CA PRO A 205 15.84 26.11 4.73
C PRO A 205 15.36 26.22 6.18
N HIS A 206 14.62 25.21 6.66
CA HIS A 206 14.25 25.11 8.06
C HIS A 206 15.23 24.23 8.84
N LYS A 207 15.90 24.84 9.82
CA LYS A 207 16.84 24.12 10.69
C LYS A 207 16.11 23.21 11.67
N GLY A 208 16.79 22.13 12.09
CA GLY A 208 16.30 21.24 13.14
C GLY A 208 15.36 20.13 12.65
N VAL A 209 15.19 19.97 11.33
CA VAL A 209 14.47 18.82 10.76
C VAL A 209 15.40 17.62 10.67
N TYR A 210 15.00 16.51 11.29
CA TYR A 210 15.73 15.25 11.22
C TYR A 210 14.82 14.12 10.76
N LEU A 211 15.36 13.25 9.92
CA LEU A 211 14.69 12.07 9.40
C LEU A 211 15.41 10.82 9.87
N ARG A 212 14.65 9.84 10.35
CA ARG A 212 15.16 8.54 10.77
C ARG A 212 14.24 7.39 10.34
N PRO A 213 14.75 6.15 10.29
CA PRO A 213 13.90 4.97 10.08
C PRO A 213 12.85 4.80 11.20
N SER A 214 11.69 4.23 10.83
CA SER A 214 10.76 3.69 11.82
C SER A 214 11.29 2.36 12.37
N LEU A 215 11.74 2.38 13.62
CA LEU A 215 12.30 1.21 14.32
C LEU A 215 11.27 0.64 15.29
N THR A 216 11.34 -0.66 15.57
CA THR A 216 10.53 -1.35 16.60
C THR A 216 10.79 -0.74 17.99
N LYS A 217 9.92 -1.03 18.95
CA LYS A 217 10.02 -0.46 20.31
C LYS A 217 11.29 -0.96 21.00
N GLU A 218 11.63 -2.22 20.81
CA GLU A 218 12.80 -2.93 21.32
C GLU A 218 14.07 -2.29 20.77
N GLU A 219 14.14 -2.12 19.45
CA GLU A 219 15.28 -1.52 18.77
C GLU A 219 15.45 -0.04 19.17
N ARG A 220 14.35 0.69 19.30
CA ARG A 220 14.37 2.09 19.79
C ARG A 220 14.88 2.19 21.22
N ASN A 221 14.51 1.24 22.08
CA ASN A 221 14.96 1.18 23.46
C ASN A 221 16.44 0.82 23.56
N ARG A 222 16.92 -0.12 22.73
CA ARG A 222 18.34 -0.45 22.60
C ARG A 222 19.19 0.78 22.27
N ARG A 223 18.81 1.54 21.24
CA ARG A 223 19.50 2.79 20.84
C ARG A 223 19.37 3.94 21.85
N ARG A 224 18.32 3.93 22.68
CA ARG A 224 18.19 4.89 23.79
C ARG A 224 19.16 4.53 24.91
N LEU A 225 19.26 3.24 25.24
CA LEU A 225 20.16 2.73 26.26
C LEU A 225 21.62 2.93 25.87
N GLU A 226 21.98 2.66 24.61
CA GLU A 226 23.33 2.94 24.07
C GLU A 226 23.71 4.41 24.25
N ARG A 227 22.85 5.34 23.81
CA ARG A 227 23.11 6.78 23.98
C ARG A 227 23.19 7.21 25.44
N GLN A 228 22.42 6.59 26.33
CA GLN A 228 22.50 6.86 27.77
C GLN A 228 23.81 6.34 28.36
N LYS A 229 24.29 5.17 27.93
CA LYS A 229 25.60 4.63 28.31
C LYS A 229 26.72 5.54 27.83
N ASP A 230 26.69 5.97 26.56
CA ASP A 230 27.71 6.87 26.00
C ASP A 230 27.72 8.23 26.73
N ALA A 231 26.54 8.79 27.00
CA ALA A 231 26.43 10.05 27.76
C ALA A 231 26.91 9.88 29.22
N ALA A 232 26.72 8.71 29.83
CA ALA A 232 27.24 8.41 31.16
C ALA A 232 28.78 8.28 31.16
N LEU A 233 29.37 7.64 30.14
CA LEU A 233 30.82 7.53 29.98
C LEU A 233 31.50 8.89 29.76
N VAL A 234 30.86 9.80 29.03
CA VAL A 234 31.38 11.17 28.81
C VAL A 234 31.30 12.04 30.08
N ARG A 235 30.37 11.72 31.00
CA ARG A 235 30.15 12.47 32.24
C ARG A 235 31.02 11.99 33.41
N ASP A 236 31.72 10.87 33.27
CA ASP A 236 32.67 10.38 34.27
C ASP A 236 34.11 10.80 33.90
N PRO A 237 34.70 11.84 34.51
CA PRO A 237 36.07 12.26 34.23
C PRO A 237 37.12 11.30 34.81
N GLY A 238 36.71 10.26 35.56
CA GLY A 238 37.58 9.41 36.37
C GLY A 238 38.12 8.14 35.71
N SER A 239 37.72 7.81 34.48
CA SER A 239 38.12 6.55 33.83
C SER A 239 38.80 6.78 32.47
N ARG A 240 39.87 7.59 32.45
CA ARG A 240 40.88 7.43 31.39
C ARG A 240 41.87 6.35 31.86
N PRO A 241 42.04 5.22 31.14
CA PRO A 241 43.18 4.36 31.40
C PRO A 241 44.45 5.17 31.15
N SER A 242 45.30 5.26 32.18
CA SER A 242 46.60 5.91 32.13
C SER A 242 47.49 5.19 31.13
N VAL A 243 47.57 5.72 29.90
CA VAL A 243 48.68 5.42 29.01
C VAL A 243 49.90 6.15 29.58
N SER A 244 50.77 5.39 30.24
CA SER A 244 52.08 5.85 30.70
C SER A 244 52.91 6.33 29.50
N PRO A 245 53.56 7.51 29.57
CA PRO A 245 54.50 7.93 28.55
C PRO A 245 55.79 7.12 28.72
N THR A 246 56.00 6.12 27.87
CA THR A 246 57.30 5.48 27.74
C THR A 246 58.26 6.50 27.14
N ALA A 247 59.30 6.83 27.90
CA ALA A 247 60.39 7.70 27.49
C ALA A 247 61.06 7.13 26.23
N ASN A 248 60.85 7.76 25.08
CA ASN A 248 61.73 7.62 23.94
C ASN A 248 62.57 8.90 23.84
N SER A 249 63.83 8.70 24.19
CA SER A 249 64.98 9.57 23.97
C SER A 249 64.92 10.27 22.62
N CYS A 250 65.07 11.60 22.65
CA CYS A 250 65.48 12.38 21.49
C CYS A 250 66.90 11.97 21.08
N PRO A 251 67.19 11.72 19.80
CA PRO A 251 68.53 11.91 19.29
C PRO A 251 68.67 13.36 18.82
N ASP A 252 69.63 14.02 19.44
CA ASP A 252 70.23 15.27 19.03
C ASP A 252 71.00 15.05 17.72
N THR A 253 70.87 15.94 16.74
CA THR A 253 71.88 16.14 15.68
C THR A 253 71.58 17.43 14.94
N SER A 254 72.24 18.49 15.37
CA SER A 254 72.62 19.60 14.51
C SER A 254 73.67 19.10 13.50
N SER A 255 73.49 19.40 12.21
CA SER A 255 74.53 19.87 11.27
C SER A 255 74.14 19.68 9.80
N ILE A 256 74.60 20.64 8.97
CA ILE A 256 74.80 20.57 7.49
C ILE A 256 73.53 20.80 6.65
N ALA A 257 73.22 22.02 6.23
CA ALA A 257 73.78 22.82 5.12
C ALA A 257 73.13 22.53 3.75
N LEU A 258 72.82 23.63 3.03
CA LEU A 258 72.91 23.87 1.58
C LEU A 258 72.54 22.68 0.66
N ASP A 259 71.62 22.77 -0.30
CA ASP A 259 71.54 23.78 -1.33
C ASP A 259 70.45 23.37 -2.35
N VAL A 260 70.03 24.31 -3.22
CA VAL A 260 69.66 24.06 -4.63
C VAL A 260 68.30 23.40 -4.94
N PHE A 261 67.28 24.25 -5.18
CA PHE A 261 66.83 24.57 -6.55
C PHE A 261 65.68 25.59 -6.52
N ASN A 262 66.01 26.83 -6.84
CA ASN A 262 65.10 27.81 -7.41
C ASN A 262 65.52 27.96 -8.87
N THR A 263 64.65 27.61 -9.83
CA THR A 263 64.80 28.09 -11.21
C THR A 263 63.44 28.51 -11.76
N GLN A 264 63.47 29.74 -12.24
CA GLN A 264 62.42 30.59 -12.78
C GLN A 264 61.91 30.12 -14.15
N ALA A 265 60.70 30.58 -14.51
CA ALA A 265 60.31 31.16 -15.81
C ALA A 265 58.82 31.55 -15.72
N SER A 266 58.42 32.76 -15.29
CA SER A 266 58.28 34.02 -16.06
C SER A 266 57.92 33.93 -17.55
N ASN A 267 56.78 34.55 -17.86
CA ASN A 267 56.40 35.38 -19.03
C ASN A 267 55.86 34.78 -20.34
N ALA A 268 54.59 35.10 -20.63
CA ALA A 268 54.07 35.78 -21.83
C ALA A 268 52.54 35.98 -21.65
N SER A 269 51.99 37.18 -21.40
CA SER A 269 51.70 38.30 -22.32
C SER A 269 50.84 37.96 -23.55
N SER A 270 49.66 38.59 -23.56
CA SER A 270 48.89 39.18 -24.68
C SER A 270 48.40 38.33 -25.86
N GLY A 271 47.12 38.52 -26.21
CA GLY A 271 46.66 38.31 -27.58
C GLY A 271 45.14 38.15 -27.73
N ASN A 272 44.50 39.18 -28.27
CA ASN A 272 43.10 39.26 -28.75
C ASN A 272 42.57 38.02 -29.50
N HIS A 273 41.28 37.71 -29.32
CA HIS A 273 40.23 37.94 -30.32
C HIS A 273 38.82 37.80 -29.71
#